data_AF-A0AAV9K2L2-F1
#
_entry.id   AF-A0AAV9K2L2-F1
#
_cell.length_a   1.000
_cell.length_b   1.000
_cell.length_c   1.000
_cell.angle_alpha   90.00
_cell.angle_beta   90.00
_cell.angle_gamma   90.00
#
_symmetry.space_group_name_H-M   'P 1'
#
loop_
_entity.id
_entity.type
_entity.pdbx_description
1 polymer ?
#
loop_
_entity_poly.entity_id
_entity_poly.type
_entity_poly.pdbx_seq_one_letter_code
_entity_poly.pdbx_strand_id
1 'polypeptide(L)' 'MRLVMADGTVKRPIGVLQDVLVKVESFIFPEDFVILDCKVDSEFPIILGSPFLATGRALVDIEKGQMKF' A
#
# COMPACT_ATOMS: atom_id res chain seq x y z
N MET A 1 -2.18 15.89 -7.65
CA MET A 1 -2.63 15.15 -6.46
C MET A 1 -1.74 15.51 -5.27
N ARG A 2 -2.28 15.59 -4.05
CA ARG A 2 -1.52 15.77 -2.79
C ARG A 2 -2.04 14.72 -1.81
N LEU A 3 -1.14 14.07 -1.09
CA LEU A 3 -1.47 13.07 -0.07
C LEU A 3 -1.19 13.65 1.31
N VAL A 4 -2.11 13.44 2.25
CA VAL A 4 -1.90 13.75 3.67
C VAL A 4 -1.51 12.45 4.36
N MET A 5 -0.35 12.43 4.97
CA MET A 5 0.20 11.28 5.68
C MET A 5 -0.35 11.23 7.12
N ALA A 6 -0.18 10.09 7.81
CA ALA A 6 -0.66 9.90 9.18
C ALA A 6 -0.01 10.88 10.19
N ASP A 7 1.20 11.34 9.93
CA ASP A 7 1.91 12.36 10.71
C ASP A 7 1.46 13.80 10.39
N GLY A 8 0.45 13.96 9.54
CA GLY A 8 -0.07 15.26 9.09
C GLY A 8 0.77 15.93 8.00
N THR A 9 1.90 15.33 7.58
CA THR A 9 2.70 15.88 6.49
C THR A 9 1.99 15.74 5.15
N VAL A 10 2.22 16.69 4.25
CA VAL A 10 1.67 16.66 2.89
C VAL A 10 2.77 16.25 1.91
N LYS A 11 2.53 15.17 1.17
CA LYS A 11 3.45 14.66 0.15
C LYS A 11 2.87 14.83 -1.25
N ARG A 12 3.73 15.18 -2.20
CA ARG A 12 3.37 15.23 -3.62
C ARG A 12 3.88 13.93 -4.27
N PRO A 13 3.00 13.14 -4.91
CA PRO A 13 3.42 12.00 -5.71
C PRO A 13 4.38 12.40 -6.83
N ILE A 14 5.36 11.54 -7.11
CA ILE A 14 6.23 11.63 -8.29
C ILE A 14 5.47 11.13 -9.52
N GLY A 15 4.67 10.06 -9.35
CA GLY A 15 3.93 9.43 -10.42
C GLY A 15 2.98 8.36 -9.89
N VAL A 16 2.30 7.70 -10.82
CA VAL A 16 1.45 6.54 -10.56
C VAL A 16 1.94 5.41 -11.45
N LEU A 17 2.14 4.25 -10.86
CA LEU A 17 2.41 3.01 -11.57
C LEU A 17 1.09 2.27 -11.73
N GLN A 18 0.68 2.04 -12.96
CA GLN A 18 -0.63 1.44 -13.28
C GLN A 18 -0.51 -0.05 -13.57
N ASP A 19 -1.59 -0.79 -13.32
CA ASP A 19 -1.77 -2.20 -13.69
C ASP A 19 -0.67 -3.13 -13.13
N VAL A 20 -0.22 -2.87 -11.90
CA VAL A 20 0.81 -3.67 -11.25
C VAL A 20 0.21 -4.96 -10.70
N LEU A 21 0.79 -6.09 -11.08
CA LEU A 21 0.43 -7.38 -10.49
C LEU A 21 1.18 -7.59 -9.17
N VAL A 22 0.44 -7.57 -8.07
CA VAL A 22 0.94 -7.83 -6.72
C VAL A 22 0.67 -9.27 -6.36
N LYS A 23 1.73 -10.04 -6.11
CA LYS A 23 1.60 -11.41 -5.61
C LYS A 23 1.63 -11.41 -4.08
N VAL A 24 0.57 -11.94 -3.46
CA VAL A 24 0.49 -12.19 -2.01
C VAL A 24 0.21 -13.66 -1.79
N GLU A 25 1.18 -14.39 -1.24
CA GLU A 25 1.15 -15.85 -1.13
C GLU A 25 0.82 -16.54 -2.48
N SER A 26 -0.40 -17.07 -2.61
CA SER A 26 -0.89 -17.75 -3.82
C SER A 26 -1.81 -16.87 -4.68
N PHE A 27 -2.12 -15.65 -4.23
CA PHE A 27 -3.01 -14.72 -4.91
C PHE A 27 -2.24 -13.69 -5.73
N ILE A 28 -2.87 -13.20 -6.79
CA ILE A 28 -2.36 -12.10 -7.62
C ILE A 28 -3.46 -11.06 -7.76
N PHE A 29 -3.16 -9.83 -7.40
CA PHE A 29 -4.08 -8.69 -7.49
C PHE A 29 -3.52 -7.65 -8.45
N PRO A 30 -4.30 -7.18 -9.44
CA PRO A 30 -3.97 -5.98 -10.19
C PRO A 30 -4.25 -4.75 -9.32
N GLU A 31 -3.29 -3.85 -9.16
CA GLU A 31 -3.47 -2.61 -8.40
C GLU A 31 -2.57 -1.49 -8.95
N ASP A 32 -3.01 -0.25 -8.78
CA ASP A 32 -2.21 0.95 -9.07
C ASP A 32 -1.46 1.42 -7.82
N PHE A 33 -0.21 1.87 -7.98
CA PHE A 33 0.62 2.40 -6.90
C PHE A 33 0.98 3.85 -7.11
N VAL A 34 0.88 4.64 -6.05
CA VAL A 34 1.39 6.02 -6.04
C VAL A 34 2.85 6.01 -5.61
N ILE A 35 3.73 6.55 -6.43
CA ILE A 35 5.16 6.67 -6.12
C ILE A 35 5.41 7.98 -5.38
N LEU A 36 6.11 7.90 -4.24
CA LEU A 36 6.47 9.05 -3.41
C LEU A 36 7.98 9.18 -3.28
N ASP A 37 8.47 10.42 -3.29
CA ASP A 37 9.83 10.75 -2.90
C ASP A 37 9.88 10.93 -1.38
N CYS A 38 10.33 9.91 -0.66
CA CYS A 38 10.45 9.96 0.79
C CYS A 38 11.70 9.21 1.26
N LYS A 39 12.18 9.59 2.45
CA LYS A 39 13.20 8.82 3.14
C LYS A 39 12.55 7.53 3.63
N VAL A 40 12.84 6.43 2.96
CA VAL A 40 12.31 5.11 3.29
C VAL A 40 13.17 4.54 4.41
N ASP A 41 12.55 4.17 5.55
CA ASP A 41 13.18 3.20 6.44
C ASP A 41 13.13 1.86 5.71
N SER A 42 14.31 1.29 5.44
CA SER A 42 14.55 0.23 4.46
C SER A 42 13.78 -1.08 4.70
N GLU A 43 13.05 -1.19 5.80
CA GLU A 43 12.28 -2.40 6.15
C GLU A 43 10.93 -2.48 5.42
N PHE A 44 10.27 -1.37 5.09
CA PHE A 44 8.92 -1.40 4.49
C PHE A 44 8.73 -0.34 3.40
N PRO A 45 9.18 -0.60 2.17
CA PRO A 45 9.09 0.37 1.07
C PRO A 45 7.67 0.53 0.49
N ILE A 46 6.70 -0.30 0.88
CA ILE A 46 5.35 -0.36 0.30
C ILE A 46 4.29 -0.18 1.37
N ILE A 47 3.35 0.74 1.13
CA ILE A 47 2.17 0.95 1.98
C ILE A 47 0.96 0.37 1.24
N LEU A 48 0.31 -0.61 1.85
CA LEU A 48 -0.95 -1.15 1.35
C LEU A 48 -2.12 -0.37 1.95
N GLY A 49 -2.85 0.34 1.10
CA GLY A 49 -4.03 1.10 1.51
C GLY A 49 -5.26 0.22 1.76
N SER A 50 -6.27 0.81 2.40
CA SER A 50 -7.59 0.19 2.53
C SER A 50 -8.22 -0.30 1.21
N PRO A 51 -8.05 0.38 0.06
CA PRO A 51 -8.56 -0.12 -1.23
C PRO A 51 -8.01 -1.51 -1.59
N PHE A 52 -6.69 -1.71 -1.51
CA PHE A 52 -6.06 -3.00 -1.80
C PHE A 52 -6.58 -4.11 -0.86
N LEU A 53 -6.68 -3.80 0.43
CA LEU A 53 -7.23 -4.74 1.42
C LEU A 53 -8.69 -5.12 1.10
N ALA A 54 -9.50 -4.17 0.61
CA ALA A 54 -10.87 -4.42 0.21
C ALA A 54 -10.96 -5.28 -1.06
N THR A 55 -10.08 -5.05 -2.04
CA THR A 55 -9.99 -5.87 -3.28
C THR A 55 -9.77 -7.34 -2.95
N GLY A 56 -8.84 -7.63 -2.05
CA GLY A 56 -8.53 -8.98 -1.59
C GLY A 56 -9.44 -9.52 -0.48
N ARG A 57 -10.46 -8.77 -0.04
CA ARG A 57 -11.32 -9.09 1.11
C ARG A 57 -10.51 -9.49 2.35
N ALA A 58 -9.41 -8.78 2.58
CA ALA A 58 -8.44 -9.14 3.58
C ALA A 58 -9.04 -9.11 4.99
N LEU A 59 -8.75 -10.14 5.78
CA LEU A 59 -9.00 -10.18 7.22
C LEU A 59 -7.74 -9.72 7.95
N VAL A 60 -7.85 -8.66 8.75
CA VAL A 60 -6.73 -8.07 9.50
C VAL A 60 -6.91 -8.36 10.99
N ASP A 61 -5.96 -9.09 11.56
CA ASP A 61 -5.80 -9.28 13.00
C ASP A 61 -4.81 -8.22 13.51
N ILE A 62 -5.36 -7.16 14.14
CA ILE A 62 -4.59 -6.01 14.61
C ILE A 62 -3.66 -6.38 15.77
N GLU A 63 -4.13 -7.23 16.70
CA GLU A 63 -3.34 -7.62 17.86
C GLU A 63 -2.12 -8.44 17.46
N LYS A 64 -2.26 -9.32 16.45
CA LYS A 64 -1.16 -10.15 15.96
C LYS A 64 -0.34 -9.50 14.86
N GLY A 65 -0.78 -8.38 14.31
CA GLY A 65 -0.16 -7.76 13.14
C GLY A 65 -0.18 -8.66 11.91
N GLN A 66 -1.26 -9.45 11.74
CA GLN A 66 -1.38 -10.42 10.66
C GLN A 66 -2.52 -10.06 9.72
N MET A 67 -2.33 -10.36 8.43
CA MET A 67 -3.35 -10.23 7.41
C MET A 67 -3.52 -11.56 6.69
N LYS A 68 -4.76 -11.88 6.32
CA LYS A 68 -5.12 -13.04 5.50
C LYS A 68 -5.94 -12.59 4.32
N PHE A 69 -5.63 -13.16 3.16
CA PHE A 69 -6.33 -12.95 1.90
C PHE A 69 -7.08 -14.24 1.51
#